data_AF-A0A1V5V813-F1
#
_entry.id   AF-A0A1V5V813-F1
#
_cell.length_a   1.000
_cell.length_b   1.000
_cell.length_c   1.000
_cell.angle_alpha   90.00
_cell.angle_beta   90.00
_cell.angle_gamma   90.00
#
_symmetry.space_group_name_H-M   'P 1'
#
loop_
_entity.id
_entity.type
_entity.pdbx_description
1 polymer ?
#
loop_
_entity_poly.entity_id
_entity_poly.type
_entity_poly.pdbx_seq_one_letter_code
_entity_poly.pdbx_strand_id
1 'polypeptide(L)'
;MKRTILAVAALFFAGCLTAAELTVQGDSVNFGKQKFTVSKTGTLVLSTPAGWISNFGISVGTNHKTRWFAPGMPVCKPELKTVEKGVWDFSAKIPASETDFVDLSIRTTVTPFNTIELDSAWKTPDRKNILELGMFLTIPMKEIAGKNIVMNGQEFNVVNETKYGWLSKVVENPEVTVFKGEPGLEYTVSGSGKFKMVFQSGKDQSLVIRFYPVATEMKLTVTPK
;
A
#
# COMPACT_ATOMS: atom_id res chain seq x y z
N MET A 1 -42.21 5.71 -27.66
CA MET A 1 -41.18 6.51 -26.96
C MET A 1 -40.58 5.86 -25.70
N LYS A 2 -41.10 4.77 -25.13
CA LYS A 2 -40.58 4.20 -23.85
C LYS A 2 -39.45 3.16 -23.99
N ARG A 3 -39.20 2.59 -25.17
CA ARG A 3 -38.18 1.54 -25.36
C ARG A 3 -36.78 2.06 -25.69
N THR A 4 -36.67 3.25 -26.27
CA THR A 4 -35.39 3.85 -26.68
C THR A 4 -34.62 4.44 -25.50
N ILE A 5 -35.32 4.94 -24.47
CA ILE A 5 -34.69 5.55 -23.26
C ILE A 5 -34.02 4.47 -22.38
N LEU A 6 -34.61 3.27 -22.31
CA LEU A 6 -34.03 2.13 -21.57
C LEU A 6 -32.76 1.58 -22.21
N ALA A 7 -32.66 1.58 -23.55
CA ALA A 7 -31.46 1.11 -24.25
C ALA A 7 -30.28 2.09 -24.09
N VAL A 8 -30.55 3.40 -24.09
CA VAL A 8 -29.52 4.43 -23.87
C VAL A 8 -29.02 4.43 -22.43
N ALA A 9 -29.89 4.21 -21.45
CA ALA A 9 -29.49 4.08 -20.04
C ALA A 9 -28.64 2.82 -19.79
N ALA A 10 -28.96 1.69 -20.43
CA ALA A 10 -28.17 0.46 -20.32
C ALA A 10 -26.79 0.56 -20.98
N LEU A 11 -26.68 1.26 -22.11
CA LEU A 11 -25.40 1.55 -22.78
C LEU A 11 -24.55 2.58 -22.00
N PHE A 12 -25.18 3.54 -21.31
CA PHE A 12 -24.47 4.48 -20.44
C PHE A 12 -23.95 3.80 -19.15
N PHE A 13 -24.68 2.83 -18.60
CA PHE A 13 -24.21 2.05 -17.45
C PHE A 13 -23.13 1.01 -17.81
N ALA A 14 -23.17 0.44 -19.01
CA ALA A 14 -22.14 -0.48 -19.49
C ALA A 14 -20.80 0.22 -19.81
N GLY A 15 -20.82 1.52 -20.13
CA GLY A 15 -19.62 2.32 -20.38
C GLY A 15 -18.92 2.87 -19.13
N CYS A 16 -19.52 2.75 -17.94
CA CYS A 16 -19.02 3.38 -16.71
C CYS A 16 -18.35 2.43 -15.71
N LEU A 17 -18.15 1.14 -16.04
CA LEU A 17 -17.69 0.15 -15.05
C LEU A 17 -16.59 -0.81 -15.54
N THR A 18 -15.85 -0.49 -16.60
CA THR A 18 -14.58 -1.18 -16.84
C THR A 18 -13.49 -0.42 -16.09
N ALA A 19 -13.27 -0.77 -14.82
CA ALA A 19 -11.98 -0.49 -14.19
C ALA A 19 -10.89 -0.95 -15.17
N ALA A 20 -9.88 -0.11 -15.41
CA ALA A 20 -8.85 -0.44 -16.39
C ALA A 20 -8.19 -1.78 -16.01
N GLU A 21 -8.11 -2.70 -16.98
CA GLU A 21 -7.53 -4.02 -16.77
C GLU A 21 -6.04 -3.89 -16.43
N LEU A 22 -5.62 -4.55 -15.36
CA LEU A 22 -4.23 -4.58 -14.92
C LEU A 22 -3.40 -5.40 -15.92
N THR A 23 -2.45 -4.75 -16.55
CA THR A 23 -1.53 -5.40 -17.50
C THR A 23 -0.13 -5.44 -16.92
N VAL A 24 0.42 -6.64 -16.74
CA VAL A 24 1.81 -6.82 -16.26
C VAL A 24 2.79 -6.65 -17.41
N GLN A 25 3.77 -5.75 -17.22
CA GLN A 25 4.88 -5.52 -18.14
C GLN A 25 6.19 -5.36 -17.34
N GLY A 26 7.04 -6.39 -17.36
CA GLY A 26 8.30 -6.38 -16.62
C GLY A 26 8.06 -6.33 -15.10
N ASP A 27 8.54 -5.28 -14.44
CA ASP A 27 8.36 -4.99 -13.01
C ASP A 27 7.15 -4.08 -12.72
N SER A 28 6.34 -3.80 -13.76
CA SER A 28 5.28 -2.82 -13.69
C SER A 28 3.91 -3.44 -13.98
N VAL A 29 2.89 -2.88 -13.34
CA VAL A 29 1.48 -3.20 -13.50
C VAL A 29 0.79 -1.94 -14.01
N ASN A 30 0.46 -1.94 -15.30
CA ASN A 30 -0.18 -0.80 -15.97
C ASN A 30 -1.69 -0.85 -15.74
N PHE A 31 -2.29 0.32 -15.53
CA PHE A 31 -3.74 0.51 -15.51
C PHE A 31 -4.08 1.92 -16.00
N GLY A 32 -4.85 2.01 -17.08
CA GLY A 32 -5.12 3.30 -17.72
C GLY A 32 -3.82 3.98 -18.17
N LYS A 33 -3.58 5.21 -17.68
CA LYS A 33 -2.34 5.97 -17.95
C LYS A 33 -1.32 5.86 -16.81
N GLN A 34 -1.66 5.09 -15.77
CA GLN A 34 -0.91 4.97 -14.54
C GLN A 34 -0.23 3.60 -14.48
N LYS A 35 0.74 3.50 -13.58
CA LYS A 35 1.41 2.22 -13.32
C LYS A 35 1.83 2.10 -11.87
N PHE A 36 1.72 0.89 -11.36
CA PHE A 36 2.45 0.47 -10.17
C PHE A 36 3.76 -0.19 -10.60
N THR A 37 4.89 0.28 -10.10
CA THR A 37 6.20 -0.36 -10.32
C THR A 37 6.66 -1.00 -9.02
N VAL A 38 7.07 -2.27 -9.09
CA VAL A 38 7.67 -3.00 -7.98
C VAL A 38 9.16 -2.73 -7.97
N SER A 39 9.66 -2.09 -6.91
CA SER A 39 11.08 -1.80 -6.77
C SER A 39 11.89 -3.08 -6.52
N LYS A 40 13.22 -3.00 -6.67
CA LYS A 40 14.15 -4.08 -6.30
C LYS A 40 14.16 -4.44 -4.81
N THR A 41 13.42 -3.69 -3.98
CA THR A 41 13.36 -3.84 -2.53
C THR A 41 11.97 -4.19 -2.03
N GLY A 42 11.05 -4.56 -2.93
CA GLY A 42 9.66 -4.91 -2.58
C GLY A 42 8.75 -3.73 -2.29
N THR A 43 9.15 -2.50 -2.64
CA THR A 43 8.27 -1.32 -2.52
C THR A 43 7.38 -1.24 -3.76
N LEU A 44 6.07 -1.10 -3.57
CA LEU A 44 5.14 -0.84 -4.69
C LEU A 44 4.99 0.68 -4.88
N VAL A 45 5.25 1.20 -6.07
CA VAL A 45 5.26 2.65 -6.34
C VAL A 45 4.22 2.99 -7.40
N LEU A 46 3.24 3.82 -7.04
CA LEU A 46 2.29 4.39 -8.00
C LEU A 46 2.88 5.63 -8.68
N SER A 47 2.79 5.68 -10.01
CA SER A 47 3.20 6.82 -10.81
C SER A 47 2.26 7.11 -11.97
N THR A 48 2.28 8.36 -12.42
CA THR A 48 1.67 8.85 -13.65
C THR A 48 2.77 9.30 -14.62
N PRO A 49 2.46 9.68 -15.87
CA PRO A 49 3.44 10.31 -16.76
C PRO A 49 4.03 11.60 -16.19
N ALA A 50 3.33 12.28 -15.27
CA ALA A 50 3.81 13.48 -14.59
C ALA A 50 4.74 13.19 -13.40
N GLY A 51 4.82 11.94 -12.93
CA GLY A 51 5.74 11.52 -11.88
C GLY A 51 5.09 10.66 -10.80
N TRP A 52 5.80 10.54 -9.68
CA TRP A 52 5.43 9.74 -8.52
C TRP A 52 4.21 10.31 -7.78
N ILE A 53 3.27 9.43 -7.41
CA ILE A 53 2.04 9.77 -6.69
C ILE A 53 1.99 9.18 -5.28
N SER A 54 2.33 7.90 -5.13
CA SER A 54 2.33 7.26 -3.81
C SER A 54 3.19 5.99 -3.79
N ASN A 55 3.54 5.48 -2.62
CA ASN A 55 4.23 4.20 -2.50
C ASN A 55 3.80 3.40 -1.27
N PHE A 56 3.92 2.09 -1.38
CA PHE A 56 3.71 1.11 -0.31
C PHE A 56 5.06 0.50 0.05
N GLY A 57 5.47 0.65 1.30
CA GLY A 57 6.69 0.03 1.82
C GLY A 57 6.45 -0.64 3.16
N ILE A 58 7.36 -1.54 3.53
CA ILE A 58 7.39 -2.13 4.88
C ILE A 58 8.44 -1.41 5.71
N SER A 59 8.15 -1.21 6.98
CA SER A 59 9.15 -0.83 7.98
C SER A 59 8.99 -1.68 9.23
N VAL A 60 10.10 -1.94 9.89
CA VAL A 60 10.20 -2.70 11.12
C VAL A 60 10.89 -1.83 12.17
N GLY A 61 10.20 -1.61 13.27
CA GLY A 61 10.74 -1.03 14.50
C GLY A 61 11.29 -2.14 15.41
N THR A 62 12.50 -1.95 15.91
CA THR A 62 13.29 -2.98 16.60
C THR A 62 14.06 -2.38 17.79
N ASN A 63 14.63 -3.25 18.64
CA ASN A 63 15.48 -2.86 19.77
C ASN A 63 16.94 -2.55 19.37
N HIS A 64 17.34 -2.76 18.11
CA HIS A 64 18.65 -2.33 17.62
C HIS A 64 18.81 -0.80 17.77
N LYS A 65 20.04 -0.30 17.93
CA LYS A 65 20.31 1.14 18.16
C LYS A 65 19.71 2.09 17.11
N THR A 66 19.66 1.66 15.84
CA THR A 66 19.03 2.40 14.72
C THR A 66 17.51 2.44 14.81
N ARG A 67 16.91 1.50 15.55
CA ARG A 67 15.48 1.28 15.78
C ARG A 67 14.66 0.94 14.55
N TRP A 68 14.77 1.70 13.46
CA TRP A 68 13.87 1.60 12.32
C TRP A 68 14.59 1.12 11.06
N PHE A 69 13.97 0.16 10.39
CA PHE A 69 14.51 -0.42 9.18
C PHE A 69 13.45 -0.61 8.11
N ALA A 70 13.78 -0.18 6.90
CA ALA A 70 13.08 -0.58 5.69
C ALA A 70 13.91 -1.65 4.95
N PRO A 71 13.27 -2.59 4.22
CA PRO A 71 13.98 -3.61 3.44
C PRO A 71 15.03 -3.04 2.48
N GLY A 72 14.76 -1.87 1.91
CA GLY A 72 15.67 -1.21 0.97
C GLY A 72 16.93 -0.58 1.58
N MET A 73 17.09 -0.59 2.90
CA MET A 73 18.32 -0.08 3.52
C MET A 73 19.48 -1.05 3.26
N PRO A 74 20.71 -0.56 2.98
CA PRO A 74 21.85 -1.43 2.65
C PRO A 74 22.14 -2.51 3.70
N VAL A 75 21.97 -2.18 4.98
CA VAL A 75 22.17 -3.11 6.11
C VAL A 75 21.18 -4.28 6.11
N CYS A 76 20.02 -4.13 5.47
CA CYS A 76 18.94 -5.10 5.45
C CYS A 76 19.11 -6.20 4.39
N LYS A 77 20.13 -6.10 3.53
CA LYS A 77 20.47 -7.09 2.48
C LYS A 77 19.22 -7.59 1.72
N PRO A 78 18.45 -6.71 1.06
CA PRO A 78 17.29 -7.13 0.29
C PRO A 78 17.72 -7.99 -0.90
N GLU A 79 17.00 -9.08 -1.12
CA GLU A 79 17.22 -10.02 -2.21
C GLU A 79 15.90 -10.30 -2.92
N LEU A 80 15.89 -10.13 -4.24
CA LEU A 80 14.81 -10.59 -5.09
C LEU A 80 14.99 -12.09 -5.34
N LYS A 81 14.02 -12.90 -4.92
CA LYS A 81 14.06 -14.36 -4.98
C LYS A 81 13.43 -14.92 -6.25
N THR A 82 12.27 -14.41 -6.61
CA THR A 82 11.49 -14.91 -7.76
C THR A 82 10.87 -13.75 -8.51
N VAL A 83 10.91 -13.84 -9.85
CA VAL A 83 10.13 -13.00 -10.76
C VAL A 83 9.41 -13.92 -11.72
N GLU A 84 8.12 -14.14 -11.45
CA GLU A 84 7.19 -14.74 -12.40
C GLU A 84 6.28 -13.65 -12.94
N LYS A 85 5.55 -13.92 -14.03
CA LYS A 85 4.67 -12.90 -14.62
C LYS A 85 3.60 -12.50 -13.60
N GLY A 86 3.74 -11.30 -13.05
CA GLY A 86 2.80 -10.73 -12.07
C GLY A 86 3.08 -11.15 -10.62
N VAL A 87 4.20 -11.82 -10.34
CA VAL A 87 4.58 -12.24 -8.99
C VAL A 87 6.04 -11.88 -8.73
N TRP A 88 6.27 -11.16 -7.63
CA TRP A 88 7.60 -10.77 -7.18
C TRP A 88 7.80 -11.13 -5.71
N ASP A 89 8.80 -11.98 -5.45
CA ASP A 89 9.16 -12.42 -4.11
C ASP A 89 10.48 -11.80 -3.66
N PHE A 90 10.49 -11.23 -2.47
CA PHE A 90 11.66 -10.63 -1.86
C PHE A 90 11.91 -11.22 -0.47
N SER A 91 13.18 -11.25 -0.08
CA SER A 91 13.56 -11.44 1.31
C SER A 91 14.48 -10.33 1.77
N ALA A 92 14.46 -10.02 3.06
CA ALA A 92 15.43 -9.12 3.69
C ALA A 92 15.80 -9.64 5.08
N LYS A 93 17.00 -9.32 5.56
CA LYS A 93 17.46 -9.58 6.92
C LYS A 93 17.50 -8.29 7.71
N ILE A 94 16.49 -8.05 8.53
CA ILE A 94 16.36 -6.81 9.28
C ILE A 94 17.06 -6.94 10.63
N PRO A 95 17.99 -6.05 11.02
CA PRO A 95 18.57 -6.09 12.36
C PRO A 95 17.48 -5.93 13.43
N ALA A 96 17.35 -6.90 14.34
CA ALA A 96 16.40 -6.89 15.45
C ALA A 96 17.06 -6.37 16.74
N SER A 97 18.32 -6.74 16.94
CA SER A 97 19.22 -6.30 18.01
C SER A 97 20.64 -6.21 17.45
N GLU A 98 21.64 -5.92 18.26
CA GLU A 98 23.05 -5.92 17.81
C GLU A 98 23.54 -7.33 17.44
N THR A 99 22.83 -8.40 17.83
CA THR A 99 23.20 -9.80 17.57
C THR A 99 22.16 -10.59 16.77
N ASP A 100 20.90 -10.13 16.72
CA ASP A 100 19.79 -10.87 16.12
C ASP A 100 19.24 -10.18 14.88
N PHE A 101 18.67 -10.98 13.98
CA PHE A 101 18.01 -10.52 12.77
C PHE A 101 16.58 -11.06 12.68
N VAL A 102 15.75 -10.35 11.93
CA VAL A 102 14.45 -10.80 11.42
C VAL A 102 14.64 -11.23 9.98
N ASP A 103 14.23 -12.44 9.67
CA ASP A 103 14.04 -12.85 8.28
C ASP A 103 12.66 -12.36 7.84
N LEU A 104 12.63 -11.37 6.95
CA LEU A 104 11.42 -10.79 6.37
C LEU A 104 11.23 -11.34 4.96
N SER A 105 10.02 -11.78 4.64
CA SER A 105 9.57 -12.16 3.30
C SER A 105 8.47 -11.22 2.84
N ILE A 106 8.52 -10.80 1.58
CA ILE A 106 7.57 -9.88 0.95
C ILE A 106 7.19 -10.48 -0.38
N ARG A 107 5.89 -10.54 -0.67
CA ARG A 107 5.37 -10.99 -1.95
C ARG A 107 4.41 -9.95 -2.50
N THR A 108 4.59 -9.59 -3.77
CA THR A 108 3.64 -8.79 -4.53
C THR A 108 3.04 -9.66 -5.62
N THR A 109 1.71 -9.74 -5.69
CA THR A 109 1.00 -10.58 -6.66
C THR A 109 -0.08 -9.78 -7.38
N VAL A 110 -0.10 -9.81 -8.71
CA VAL A 110 -1.25 -9.35 -9.50
C VAL A 110 -2.23 -10.50 -9.62
N THR A 111 -3.47 -10.30 -9.17
CA THR A 111 -4.49 -11.35 -9.17
C THR A 111 -5.33 -11.32 -10.45
N PRO A 112 -6.01 -12.43 -10.78
CA PRO A 112 -7.01 -12.46 -11.85
C PRO A 112 -8.22 -11.53 -11.62
N PHE A 113 -8.39 -10.98 -10.41
CA PHE A 113 -9.54 -10.16 -10.01
C PHE A 113 -9.25 -8.66 -10.09
N ASN A 114 -8.29 -8.26 -10.92
CA ASN A 114 -7.89 -6.86 -11.11
C ASN A 114 -7.38 -6.18 -9.83
N THR A 115 -6.67 -6.92 -8.98
CA THR A 115 -6.06 -6.41 -7.75
C THR A 115 -4.57 -6.71 -7.67
N ILE A 116 -3.87 -5.99 -6.80
CA ILE A 116 -2.48 -6.25 -6.43
C ILE A 116 -2.46 -6.60 -4.95
N GLU A 117 -2.04 -7.81 -4.61
CA GLU A 117 -1.85 -8.28 -3.24
C GLU A 117 -0.41 -8.03 -2.79
N LEU A 118 -0.28 -7.51 -1.57
CA LEU A 118 0.97 -7.25 -0.87
C LEU A 118 0.98 -8.10 0.40
N ASP A 119 1.72 -9.20 0.37
CA ASP A 119 1.89 -10.11 1.49
C ASP A 119 3.24 -9.87 2.16
N SER A 120 3.26 -9.98 3.49
CA SER A 120 4.50 -10.03 4.24
C SER A 120 4.40 -10.97 5.44
N ALA A 121 5.50 -11.67 5.66
CA ALA A 121 5.69 -12.59 6.77
C ALA A 121 7.09 -12.40 7.33
N TRP A 122 7.24 -12.61 8.64
CA TRP A 122 8.53 -12.44 9.28
C TRP A 122 8.76 -13.49 10.36
N LYS A 123 10.03 -13.80 10.59
CA LYS A 123 10.48 -14.70 11.63
C LYS A 123 11.67 -14.08 12.34
N THR A 124 11.68 -14.17 13.66
CA THR A 124 12.81 -13.76 14.48
C THR A 124 13.06 -14.81 15.57
N PRO A 125 14.32 -15.01 16.01
CA PRO A 125 14.63 -15.84 17.17
C PRO A 125 14.02 -15.31 18.47
N ASP A 126 13.89 -13.98 18.61
CA ASP A 126 13.36 -13.35 19.83
C ASP A 126 12.39 -12.20 19.52
N ARG A 127 11.08 -12.48 19.69
CA ARG A 127 10.01 -11.53 19.39
C ARG A 127 10.06 -10.27 20.26
N LYS A 128 10.71 -10.31 21.44
CA LYS A 128 10.81 -9.12 22.30
C LYS A 128 11.65 -8.00 21.68
N ASN A 129 12.46 -8.34 20.68
CA ASN A 129 13.30 -7.40 19.94
C ASN A 129 12.54 -6.64 18.84
N ILE A 130 11.28 -7.01 18.58
CA ILE A 130 10.43 -6.37 17.57
C ILE A 130 9.43 -5.48 18.29
N LEU A 131 9.56 -4.19 18.05
CA LEU A 131 8.70 -3.16 18.63
C LEU A 131 7.45 -2.97 17.78
N GLU A 132 7.62 -2.97 16.45
CA GLU A 132 6.53 -2.83 15.51
C GLU A 132 6.91 -3.32 14.12
N LEU A 133 5.91 -3.73 13.35
CA LEU A 133 6.02 -4.06 11.94
C LEU A 133 4.75 -3.57 11.25
N GLY A 134 4.89 -2.91 10.11
CA GLY A 134 3.73 -2.42 9.37
C GLY A 134 4.02 -2.19 7.89
N MET A 135 2.94 -2.00 7.13
CA MET A 135 2.99 -1.43 5.79
C MET A 135 2.60 0.04 5.85
N PHE A 136 3.25 0.84 5.02
CA PHE A 136 3.17 2.28 5.02
C PHE A 136 2.78 2.70 3.61
N LEU A 137 1.62 3.33 3.49
CA LEU A 137 1.25 4.09 2.31
C LEU A 137 1.70 5.52 2.50
N THR A 138 2.61 5.98 1.66
CA THR A 138 3.11 7.36 1.66
C THR A 138 2.61 8.09 0.42
N ILE A 139 2.10 9.30 0.61
CA ILE A 139 1.55 10.17 -0.44
C ILE A 139 2.09 11.59 -0.22
N PRO A 140 2.67 12.27 -1.21
CA PRO A 140 3.04 13.67 -1.08
C PRO A 140 1.82 14.54 -0.78
N MET A 141 1.97 15.51 0.12
CA MET A 141 0.91 16.47 0.42
C MET A 141 0.45 17.24 -0.82
N LYS A 142 1.34 17.52 -1.76
CA LYS A 142 0.97 18.17 -3.04
C LYS A 142 -0.07 17.39 -3.85
N GLU A 143 -0.17 16.07 -3.67
CA GLU A 143 -1.14 15.24 -4.40
C GLU A 143 -2.50 15.16 -3.67
N ILE A 144 -2.49 15.25 -2.32
CA ILE A 144 -3.64 14.86 -1.47
C ILE A 144 -4.17 15.99 -0.56
N ALA A 145 -3.46 17.12 -0.43
CA ALA A 145 -3.92 18.24 0.39
C ALA A 145 -5.27 18.78 -0.10
N GLY A 146 -6.19 19.02 0.83
CA GLY A 146 -7.55 19.46 0.52
C GLY A 146 -8.48 18.36 -0.01
N LYS A 147 -7.99 17.12 -0.14
CA LYS A 147 -8.80 15.95 -0.52
C LYS A 147 -9.18 15.14 0.71
N ASN A 148 -10.24 14.34 0.56
CA ASN A 148 -10.71 13.42 1.59
C ASN A 148 -10.12 12.03 1.37
N ILE A 149 -9.84 11.35 2.47
CA ILE A 149 -9.57 9.91 2.47
C ILE A 149 -10.76 9.22 3.10
N VAL A 150 -11.20 8.13 2.49
CA VAL A 150 -12.33 7.36 3.00
C VAL A 150 -11.80 6.11 3.67
N MET A 151 -12.09 5.93 4.95
CA MET A 151 -11.77 4.69 5.68
C MET A 151 -13.07 4.06 6.19
N ASN A 152 -13.36 2.85 5.74
CA ASN A 152 -14.59 2.09 6.06
C ASN A 152 -15.87 2.94 5.86
N GLY A 153 -15.95 3.66 4.74
CA GLY A 153 -17.07 4.53 4.39
C GLY A 153 -17.11 5.90 5.10
N GLN A 154 -16.25 6.14 6.09
CA GLN A 154 -16.15 7.45 6.75
C GLN A 154 -15.10 8.32 6.07
N GLU A 155 -15.45 9.58 5.79
CA GLU A 155 -14.52 10.55 5.20
C GLU A 155 -13.67 11.26 6.26
N PHE A 156 -12.39 11.44 5.96
CA PHE A 156 -11.41 12.13 6.78
C PHE A 156 -10.70 13.19 5.94
N ASN A 157 -10.76 14.44 6.39
CA ASN A 157 -10.03 15.53 5.76
C ASN A 157 -8.53 15.37 6.03
N VAL A 158 -7.70 15.46 5.00
CA VAL A 158 -6.25 15.45 5.18
C VAL A 158 -5.79 16.76 5.81
N VAL A 159 -5.12 16.65 6.96
CA VAL A 159 -4.54 17.79 7.68
C VAL A 159 -3.14 18.08 7.12
N ASN A 160 -2.92 19.28 6.59
CA ASN A 160 -1.64 19.70 6.00
C ASN A 160 -0.64 20.26 7.03
N GLU A 161 -0.98 20.25 8.32
CA GLU A 161 -0.08 20.57 9.41
C GLU A 161 0.70 19.32 9.82
N THR A 162 2.00 19.44 10.10
CA THR A 162 2.77 18.32 10.64
C THR A 162 2.14 17.86 11.95
N LYS A 163 1.52 16.68 11.92
CA LYS A 163 0.78 16.13 13.05
C LYS A 163 0.89 14.62 13.02
N TYR A 164 1.47 14.06 14.07
CA TYR A 164 1.59 12.61 14.22
C TYR A 164 0.27 12.05 14.75
N GLY A 165 -0.21 10.96 14.14
CA GLY A 165 -1.32 10.18 14.68
C GLY A 165 -2.63 10.96 14.81
N TRP A 166 -2.91 11.92 13.93
CA TRP A 166 -4.15 12.69 13.97
C TRP A 166 -5.39 11.81 13.74
N LEU A 167 -5.20 10.62 13.19
CA LEU A 167 -6.11 9.50 13.32
C LEU A 167 -5.32 8.28 13.81
N SER A 168 -5.77 7.66 14.90
CA SER A 168 -5.26 6.37 15.37
C SER A 168 -6.40 5.50 15.88
N LYS A 169 -6.62 4.36 15.23
CA LYS A 169 -7.76 3.48 15.54
C LYS A 169 -7.42 2.03 15.23
N VAL A 170 -7.92 1.11 16.06
CA VAL A 170 -7.93 -0.32 15.72
C VAL A 170 -9.19 -0.61 14.90
N VAL A 171 -9.01 -1.22 13.73
CA VAL A 171 -10.08 -1.48 12.76
C VAL A 171 -10.00 -2.94 12.33
N GLU A 172 -11.16 -3.61 12.28
CA GLU A 172 -11.32 -4.93 11.67
C GLU A 172 -11.57 -4.74 10.16
N ASN A 173 -10.86 -5.50 9.34
CA ASN A 173 -10.94 -5.47 7.88
C ASN A 173 -10.90 -4.03 7.32
N PRO A 174 -9.81 -3.27 7.54
CA PRO A 174 -9.75 -1.89 7.10
C PRO A 174 -9.87 -1.80 5.58
N GLU A 175 -10.57 -0.80 5.10
CA GLU A 175 -10.68 -0.41 3.70
C GLU A 175 -10.40 1.09 3.61
N VAL A 176 -9.31 1.48 2.95
CA VAL A 176 -8.88 2.87 2.78
C VAL A 176 -8.90 3.24 1.31
N THR A 177 -9.79 4.13 0.90
CA THR A 177 -9.86 4.68 -0.45
C THR A 177 -9.21 6.05 -0.51
N VAL A 178 -8.31 6.21 -1.49
CA VAL A 178 -7.52 7.42 -1.74
C VAL A 178 -7.89 7.97 -3.12
N PHE A 179 -7.86 9.30 -3.28
CA PHE A 179 -8.22 9.98 -4.54
C PHE A 179 -9.65 9.64 -5.01
N LYS A 180 -10.59 9.50 -4.06
CA LYS A 180 -11.98 9.17 -4.35
C LYS A 180 -12.58 10.15 -5.37
N GLY A 181 -13.17 9.61 -6.44
CA GLY A 181 -13.77 10.38 -7.52
C GLY A 181 -12.79 10.87 -8.58
N GLU A 182 -11.52 10.44 -8.55
CA GLU A 182 -10.51 10.77 -9.56
C GLU A 182 -10.17 9.53 -10.41
N PRO A 183 -10.81 9.35 -11.59
CA PRO A 183 -10.62 8.17 -12.42
C PRO A 183 -9.15 7.93 -12.79
N GLY A 184 -8.68 6.70 -12.61
CA GLY A 184 -7.28 6.31 -12.87
C GLY A 184 -6.30 6.74 -11.78
N LEU A 185 -6.70 7.50 -10.77
CA LEU A 185 -5.92 7.75 -9.56
C LEU A 185 -6.56 7.10 -8.33
N GLU A 186 -7.88 6.91 -8.34
CA GLU A 186 -8.58 6.24 -7.25
C GLU A 186 -8.06 4.81 -7.08
N TYR A 187 -7.73 4.46 -5.85
CA TYR A 187 -7.52 3.08 -5.47
C TYR A 187 -7.95 2.85 -4.02
N THR A 188 -8.30 1.61 -3.74
CA THR A 188 -8.67 1.16 -2.40
C THR A 188 -7.60 0.19 -1.89
N VAL A 189 -7.18 0.38 -0.64
CA VAL A 189 -6.28 -0.52 0.09
C VAL A 189 -7.09 -1.21 1.17
N SER A 190 -7.25 -2.52 1.05
CA SER A 190 -7.97 -3.32 2.04
C SER A 190 -7.06 -4.31 2.74
N GLY A 191 -7.35 -4.61 4.01
CA GLY A 191 -6.68 -5.66 4.78
C GLY A 191 -7.70 -6.66 5.31
N SER A 192 -7.28 -7.91 5.55
CA SER A 192 -8.09 -8.90 6.25
C SER A 192 -7.58 -9.09 7.68
N GLY A 193 -8.48 -9.01 8.66
CA GLY A 193 -8.17 -9.10 10.09
C GLY A 193 -8.07 -7.75 10.79
N LYS A 194 -7.50 -7.74 12.00
CA LYS A 194 -7.36 -6.55 12.85
C LYS A 194 -6.07 -5.79 12.56
N PHE A 195 -6.22 -4.49 12.32
CA PHE A 195 -5.12 -3.56 12.13
C PHE A 195 -5.23 -2.38 13.08
N LYS A 196 -4.11 -1.95 13.67
CA LYS A 196 -3.99 -0.59 14.17
C LYS A 196 -3.61 0.31 13.00
N MET A 197 -4.53 1.21 12.66
CA MET A 197 -4.36 2.23 11.63
C MET A 197 -3.85 3.52 12.25
N VAL A 198 -2.83 4.13 11.66
CA VAL A 198 -2.31 5.44 12.09
C VAL A 198 -2.08 6.33 10.89
N PHE A 199 -2.68 7.52 10.89
CA PHE A 199 -2.47 8.53 9.88
C PHE A 199 -1.61 9.64 10.47
N GLN A 200 -0.60 10.06 9.71
CA GLN A 200 0.29 11.14 10.12
C GLN A 200 0.61 12.03 8.93
N SER A 201 0.82 13.30 9.22
CA SER A 201 1.36 14.28 8.30
C SER A 201 2.80 14.56 8.73
N GLY A 202 3.76 14.15 7.91
CA GLY A 202 5.20 14.24 8.19
C GLY A 202 5.77 15.64 8.02
N LYS A 203 6.98 15.85 8.54
CA LYS A 203 7.75 17.09 8.31
C LYS A 203 8.23 17.22 6.86
N ASP A 204 8.34 16.09 6.18
CA ASP A 204 8.74 15.94 4.78
C ASP A 204 7.60 16.24 3.78
N GLN A 205 6.51 16.85 4.24
CA GLN A 205 5.34 17.15 3.41
C GLN A 205 4.73 15.88 2.79
N SER A 206 4.71 14.78 3.56
CA SER A 206 4.01 13.55 3.19
C SER A 206 2.87 13.24 4.14
N LEU A 207 1.78 12.70 3.60
CA LEU A 207 0.85 11.89 4.36
C LEU A 207 1.40 10.48 4.43
N VAL A 208 1.42 9.89 5.61
CA VAL A 208 1.71 8.46 5.79
C VAL A 208 0.56 7.79 6.52
N ILE A 209 0.02 6.74 5.91
CA ILE A 209 -0.98 5.85 6.48
C ILE A 209 -0.27 4.55 6.83
N ARG A 210 -0.32 4.17 8.10
CA ARG A 210 0.33 2.97 8.62
C ARG A 210 -0.70 1.90 8.92
N PHE A 211 -0.44 0.72 8.40
CA PHE A 211 -1.21 -0.51 8.59
C PHE A 211 -0.37 -1.42 9.49
N TYR A 212 -0.66 -1.42 10.79
CA TYR A 212 -0.01 -2.31 11.74
C TYR A 212 -0.88 -3.55 11.97
N PRO A 213 -0.53 -4.73 11.43
CA PRO A 213 -1.27 -5.95 11.70
C PRO A 213 -1.16 -6.30 13.19
N VAL A 214 -2.25 -6.79 13.77
CA VAL A 214 -2.18 -7.41 15.11
C VAL A 214 -1.58 -8.82 15.03
N ALA A 215 -1.70 -9.47 13.87
CA ALA A 215 -1.08 -10.77 13.57
C ALA A 215 0.38 -10.62 13.09
N THR A 216 1.11 -11.74 13.05
CA THR A 216 2.49 -11.76 12.52
C THR A 216 2.57 -11.82 11.01
N GLU A 217 1.48 -12.16 10.34
CA GLU A 217 1.36 -12.09 8.89
C GLU A 217 0.48 -10.92 8.53
N MET A 218 0.79 -10.30 7.40
CA MET A 218 0.02 -9.18 6.88
C MET A 218 -0.21 -9.37 5.40
N LYS A 219 -1.47 -9.23 5.01
CA LYS A 219 -1.91 -9.17 3.63
C LYS A 219 -2.72 -7.90 3.43
N LEU A 220 -2.27 -7.07 2.50
CA LEU A 220 -3.02 -5.93 1.98
C LEU A 220 -3.37 -6.16 0.52
N THR A 221 -4.52 -5.68 0.07
CA THR A 221 -4.97 -5.73 -1.31
C THR A 221 -5.17 -4.32 -1.83
N VAL A 222 -4.51 -3.98 -2.93
CA VAL A 222 -4.69 -2.72 -3.65
C VAL A 222 -5.61 -2.97 -4.83
N THR A 223 -6.71 -2.22 -4.90
CA THR A 223 -7.73 -2.30 -5.95
C THR A 223 -7.81 -0.96 -6.67
N PRO A 224 -7.16 -0.81 -7.84
CA PRO A 224 -7.24 0.41 -8.65
C PRO A 224 -8.64 0.56 -9.28
N LYS A 225 -9.09 1.79 -9.50
CA LYS A 225 -10.41 2.12 -10.05
C LYS A 225 -10.34 3.11 -11.22
#